data_AF-A0A7I7NY46-F1
#
_entry.id   AF-A0A7I7NY46-F1
#
_cell.length_a   1.000
_cell.length_b   1.000
_cell.length_c   1.000
_cell.angle_alpha   90.00
_cell.angle_beta   90.00
_cell.angle_gamma   90.00
#
_symmetry.space_group_name_H-M   'P 1'
#
loop_
_entity.id
_entity.type
_entity.pdbx_description
1 polymer ?
#
loop_
_entity_poly.entity_id
_entity_poly.type
_entity_poly.pdbx_seq_one_letter_code
_entity_poly.pdbx_strand_id
1 'polypeptide(L)'
;MNGMANQIRGTIHADELVVGDGIVVEPGVVITGNGGPAKRVVLGDHCFIGHEVRILAPEFRLGDYSKLNMHTFGHGEHALQIGRNCWIGGNCVLDCMGGLDIDDNVGIGAHSQLWTHIQFGDIVEGSRFYSRKYMHVSRDAWFVGHCVVSPVSVGERSMAMVGSVVTRDMEPNHIYAGVPAKDVTDKLGPQFESRTVDQKAAKLQELLDSFFVQHPEYRDALRIARSSEDRKPGMTNFDVSSRVYTRTRSEAEVAFLKSHVPLVKFVPEDEPQFIIRDQP
;
A
#
# COMPACT_ATOMS: atom_id res chain seq x y z
N MET A 1 4.05 20.60 19.46
CA MET A 1 3.23 20.59 18.22
C MET A 1 4.00 21.31 17.12
N ASN A 2 4.99 20.64 16.52
CA ASN A 2 5.57 21.01 15.23
C ASN A 2 5.25 19.87 14.25
N GLY A 3 3.96 19.62 14.02
CA GLY A 3 3.56 18.72 12.94
C GLY A 3 4.07 19.29 11.62
N MET A 4 4.78 18.49 10.82
CA MET A 4 5.20 18.90 9.47
C MET A 4 3.95 19.34 8.70
N ALA A 5 3.89 20.62 8.31
CA ALA A 5 2.76 21.15 7.55
C ALA A 5 2.59 20.39 6.23
N ASN A 6 1.33 20.19 5.83
CA ASN A 6 0.99 19.58 4.56
C ASN A 6 1.54 20.42 3.39
N GLN A 7 2.10 19.75 2.39
CA GLN A 7 2.63 20.36 1.17
C GLN A 7 1.84 19.84 -0.02
N ILE A 8 0.78 20.57 -0.40
CA ILE A 8 -0.09 20.17 -1.52
C ILE A 8 0.14 21.12 -2.70
N ARG A 9 0.84 20.63 -3.73
CA ARG A 9 1.17 21.39 -4.96
C ARG A 9 0.49 20.82 -6.22
N GLY A 10 -0.49 19.94 -6.04
CA GLY A 10 -1.31 19.34 -7.10
C GLY A 10 -2.76 19.83 -7.09
N THR A 11 -3.56 19.34 -8.04
CA THR A 11 -5.00 19.56 -8.10
C THR A 11 -5.73 18.36 -7.51
N ILE A 12 -6.52 18.59 -6.46
CA ILE A 12 -7.43 17.60 -5.89
C ILE A 12 -8.83 18.17 -6.02
N HIS A 13 -9.63 17.57 -6.90
CA HIS A 13 -11.00 17.99 -7.18
C HIS A 13 -11.96 16.93 -6.65
N ALA A 14 -12.55 17.20 -5.49
CA ALA A 14 -13.44 16.28 -4.80
C ALA A 14 -14.56 17.02 -4.04
N ASP A 15 -15.71 16.37 -3.90
CA ASP A 15 -16.83 16.86 -3.09
C ASP A 15 -16.51 16.74 -1.59
N GLU A 16 -15.92 15.61 -1.18
CA GLU A 16 -15.39 15.39 0.16
C GLU A 16 -13.87 15.15 0.10
N LEU A 17 -13.11 15.92 0.89
CA LEU A 17 -11.66 15.79 1.01
C LEU A 17 -11.25 15.66 2.49
N VAL A 18 -10.63 14.52 2.82
CA VAL A 18 -10.03 14.25 4.13
C VAL A 18 -8.52 14.13 3.96
N VAL A 19 -7.76 14.91 4.74
CA VAL A 19 -6.30 14.98 4.64
C VAL A 19 -5.70 14.82 6.03
N GLY A 20 -4.82 13.83 6.19
CA GLY A 20 -4.02 13.61 7.39
C GLY A 20 -2.87 14.61 7.53
N ASP A 21 -1.97 14.33 8.47
CA ASP A 21 -0.83 15.17 8.80
C ASP A 21 0.43 14.83 7.98
N GLY A 22 1.25 15.83 7.66
CA GLY A 22 2.53 15.67 6.98
C GLY A 22 2.45 15.08 5.57
N ILE A 23 1.36 15.37 4.84
CA ILE A 23 1.15 14.97 3.45
C ILE A 23 2.07 15.73 2.51
N VAL A 24 2.57 15.04 1.49
CA VAL A 24 3.29 15.65 0.36
C VAL A 24 2.60 15.25 -0.94
N VAL A 25 2.13 16.25 -1.68
CA VAL A 25 1.62 16.13 -3.05
C VAL A 25 2.43 17.05 -3.94
N GLU A 26 3.18 16.47 -4.87
CA GLU A 26 4.09 17.18 -5.76
C GLU A 26 3.36 17.91 -6.92
N PRO A 27 4.05 18.82 -7.63
CA PRO A 27 3.48 19.51 -8.79
C PRO A 27 2.98 18.57 -9.89
N GLY A 28 1.94 19.01 -10.61
CA GLY A 28 1.38 18.27 -11.74
C GLY A 28 0.46 17.10 -11.37
N VAL A 29 0.33 16.78 -10.07
CA VAL A 29 -0.63 15.76 -9.61
C VAL A 29 -2.05 16.21 -9.91
N VAL A 30 -2.89 15.28 -10.37
CA VAL A 30 -4.32 15.48 -10.59
C VAL A 30 -5.11 14.33 -9.97
N ILE A 31 -6.01 14.61 -9.05
CA ILE A 31 -6.96 13.65 -8.47
C ILE A 31 -8.37 14.20 -8.72
N THR A 32 -9.19 13.46 -9.47
CA THR A 32 -10.56 13.88 -9.83
C THR A 32 -11.43 12.66 -10.16
N GLY A 33 -12.74 12.87 -10.24
CA GLY A 33 -13.71 11.86 -10.69
C GLY A 33 -13.84 11.78 -12.21
N ASN A 34 -14.67 10.84 -12.67
CA ASN A 34 -14.96 10.64 -14.09
C ASN A 34 -15.89 11.73 -14.61
N GLY A 35 -15.34 12.76 -15.25
CA GLY A 35 -16.10 13.87 -15.84
C GLY A 35 -16.52 14.96 -14.84
N GLY A 36 -15.98 14.94 -13.62
CA GLY A 36 -16.33 15.88 -12.55
C GLY A 36 -15.47 15.68 -11.30
N PRO A 37 -15.80 16.30 -10.16
CA PRO A 37 -15.13 16.02 -8.90
C PRO A 37 -15.26 14.54 -8.52
N ALA A 38 -14.25 14.02 -7.83
CA ALA A 38 -14.40 12.74 -7.13
C ALA A 38 -15.43 12.94 -6.00
N LYS A 39 -16.26 11.94 -5.73
CA LYS A 39 -17.19 11.97 -4.60
C LYS A 39 -16.43 12.12 -3.28
N ARG A 40 -15.31 11.39 -3.15
CA ARG A 40 -14.53 11.37 -1.92
C ARG A 40 -13.05 11.10 -2.17
N VAL A 41 -12.19 11.87 -1.53
CA VAL A 41 -10.74 11.67 -1.49
C VAL A 41 -10.27 11.64 -0.04
N VAL A 42 -9.55 10.58 0.33
CA VAL A 42 -8.98 10.41 1.68
C VAL A 42 -7.48 10.14 1.57
N LEU A 43 -6.67 11.01 2.15
CA LEU A 43 -5.23 10.86 2.27
C LEU A 43 -4.86 10.69 3.74
N GLY A 44 -4.35 9.52 4.13
CA GLY A 44 -3.90 9.20 5.49
C GLY A 44 -2.59 9.88 5.88
N ASP A 45 -2.17 9.78 7.13
CA ASP A 45 -1.01 10.52 7.67
C ASP A 45 0.28 10.17 6.89
N HIS A 46 1.10 11.17 6.61
CA HIS A 46 2.44 11.03 6.00
C HIS A 46 2.48 10.35 4.62
N CYS A 47 1.41 10.44 3.83
CA CYS A 47 1.43 10.00 2.44
C CYS A 47 2.34 10.87 1.56
N PHE A 48 2.89 10.25 0.52
CA PHE A 48 3.62 10.93 -0.55
C PHE A 48 3.00 10.61 -1.91
N ILE A 49 2.69 11.65 -2.68
CA ILE A 49 2.20 11.55 -4.07
C ILE A 49 3.17 12.33 -4.95
N GLY A 50 3.95 11.59 -5.73
CA GLY A 50 4.99 12.12 -6.61
C GLY A 50 4.45 12.86 -7.83
N HIS A 51 5.32 13.62 -8.49
CA HIS A 51 4.93 14.52 -9.57
C HIS A 51 4.19 13.80 -10.70
N GLU A 52 3.22 14.52 -11.28
CA GLU A 52 2.43 14.06 -12.44
C GLU A 52 1.69 12.73 -12.24
N VAL A 53 1.41 12.32 -11.00
CA VAL A 53 0.44 11.25 -10.72
C VAL A 53 -0.95 11.71 -11.14
N ARG A 54 -1.70 10.83 -11.83
CA ARG A 54 -3.09 11.09 -12.21
C ARG A 54 -4.00 10.01 -11.66
N ILE A 55 -4.99 10.40 -10.87
CA ILE A 55 -6.06 9.53 -10.38
C ILE A 55 -7.39 10.02 -10.93
N LEU A 56 -8.05 9.15 -11.71
CA LEU A 56 -9.37 9.36 -12.31
C LEU A 56 -10.33 8.28 -11.81
N ALA A 57 -10.92 8.49 -10.64
CA ALA A 57 -11.80 7.52 -10.00
C ALA A 57 -12.90 8.25 -9.20
N PRO A 58 -14.12 7.69 -9.10
CA PRO A 58 -15.18 8.30 -8.31
C PRO A 58 -14.80 8.48 -6.84
N GLU A 59 -13.97 7.59 -6.29
CA GLU A 59 -13.45 7.70 -4.92
C GLU A 59 -11.99 7.25 -4.91
N PHE A 60 -11.17 7.92 -4.09
CA PHE A 60 -9.76 7.57 -3.90
C PHE A 60 -9.39 7.58 -2.42
N ARG A 61 -8.76 6.50 -1.96
CA ARG A 61 -8.22 6.39 -0.60
C ARG A 61 -6.77 5.93 -0.63
N LEU A 62 -5.91 6.67 0.06
CA LEU A 62 -4.51 6.33 0.28
C LEU A 62 -4.23 6.26 1.78
N GLY A 63 -3.84 5.09 2.29
CA GLY A 63 -3.56 4.87 3.70
C GLY A 63 -2.24 5.45 4.17
N ASP A 64 -2.10 5.63 5.48
CA ASP A 64 -0.92 6.21 6.14
C ASP A 64 0.42 5.67 5.63
N TYR A 65 1.40 6.56 5.53
CA TYR A 65 2.79 6.29 5.11
C TYR A 65 2.94 5.69 3.70
N SER A 66 1.86 5.62 2.92
CA SER A 66 1.91 5.09 1.57
C SER A 66 2.47 6.09 0.56
N LYS A 67 3.12 5.56 -0.47
CA LYS A 67 3.80 6.34 -1.51
C LYS A 67 3.29 5.95 -2.88
N LEU A 68 2.78 6.92 -3.63
CA LEU A 68 2.54 6.84 -5.06
C LEU A 68 3.64 7.61 -5.77
N ASN A 69 4.55 6.92 -6.45
CA ASN A 69 5.65 7.56 -7.14
C ASN A 69 5.22 8.10 -8.52
N MET A 70 6.08 8.94 -9.09
CA MET A 70 5.81 9.78 -10.26
C MET A 70 5.17 9.06 -11.45
N HIS A 71 4.34 9.79 -12.19
CA HIS A 71 3.68 9.33 -13.43
C HIS A 71 2.80 8.08 -13.26
N THR A 72 2.47 7.67 -12.04
CA THR A 72 1.50 6.59 -11.80
C THR A 72 0.11 7.05 -12.23
N PHE A 73 -0.59 6.19 -12.95
CA PHE A 73 -1.93 6.45 -13.44
C PHE A 73 -2.92 5.46 -12.82
N GLY A 74 -3.86 5.97 -12.03
CA GLY A 74 -5.00 5.21 -11.51
C GLY A 74 -6.28 5.65 -12.22
N HIS A 75 -7.05 4.71 -12.75
CA HIS A 75 -8.29 5.05 -13.44
C HIS A 75 -9.36 3.97 -13.32
N GLY A 76 -10.63 4.35 -13.34
CA GLY A 76 -11.73 3.40 -13.46
C GLY A 76 -13.06 3.92 -12.94
N GLU A 77 -14.07 3.07 -13.02
CA GLU A 77 -15.44 3.39 -12.60
C GLU A 77 -15.76 2.98 -11.15
N HIS A 78 -14.85 2.29 -10.46
CA HIS A 78 -14.98 1.94 -9.05
C HIS A 78 -14.00 2.75 -8.19
N ALA A 79 -14.15 2.66 -6.87
CA ALA A 79 -13.19 3.25 -5.94
C ALA A 79 -11.78 2.65 -6.14
N LEU A 80 -10.76 3.50 -6.05
CA LEU A 80 -9.36 3.06 -5.98
C LEU A 80 -8.89 3.18 -4.53
N GLN A 81 -8.66 2.04 -3.88
CA GLN A 81 -8.26 1.96 -2.48
C GLN A 81 -6.88 1.34 -2.33
N ILE A 82 -5.97 2.09 -1.70
CA ILE A 82 -4.58 1.68 -1.46
C ILE A 82 -4.30 1.76 0.04
N GLY A 83 -3.93 0.63 0.63
CA GLY A 83 -3.68 0.43 2.06
C GLY A 83 -2.57 1.29 2.66
N ARG A 84 -2.28 1.05 3.93
CA ARG A 84 -1.19 1.71 4.69
C ARG A 84 0.16 1.10 4.33
N ASN A 85 1.24 1.87 4.44
CA ASN A 85 2.61 1.45 4.14
C ASN A 85 2.83 0.84 2.74
N CYS A 86 1.99 1.21 1.77
CA CYS A 86 2.13 0.74 0.41
C CYS A 86 3.23 1.52 -0.32
N TRP A 87 3.95 0.85 -1.21
CA TRP A 87 4.89 1.50 -2.10
C TRP A 87 4.51 1.18 -3.55
N ILE A 88 4.06 2.19 -4.27
CA ILE A 88 3.71 2.10 -5.70
C ILE A 88 4.78 2.84 -6.48
N GLY A 89 5.61 2.11 -7.22
CA GLY A 89 6.71 2.64 -8.01
C GLY A 89 6.23 3.54 -9.15
N GLY A 90 7.16 4.27 -9.77
CA GLY A 90 6.82 5.21 -10.83
C GLY A 90 6.29 4.51 -12.09
N ASN A 91 5.49 5.23 -12.87
CA ASN A 91 4.92 4.76 -14.13
C ASN A 91 4.05 3.49 -14.01
N CYS A 92 3.38 3.27 -12.86
CA CYS A 92 2.44 2.16 -12.73
C CYS A 92 1.07 2.50 -13.34
N VAL A 93 0.34 1.47 -13.75
CA VAL A 93 -1.08 1.57 -14.13
C VAL A 93 -1.92 0.79 -13.13
N LEU A 94 -2.89 1.46 -12.51
CA LEU A 94 -3.84 0.90 -11.56
C LEU A 94 -5.25 1.03 -12.14
N ASP A 95 -5.70 -0.01 -12.84
CA ASP A 95 -7.01 -0.03 -13.46
C ASP A 95 -8.05 -0.61 -12.48
N CYS A 96 -8.99 0.23 -12.07
CA CYS A 96 -10.12 -0.10 -11.20
C CYS A 96 -11.46 -0.13 -11.96
N MET A 97 -11.47 -0.34 -13.28
CA MET A 97 -12.71 -0.49 -14.07
C MET A 97 -13.56 -1.69 -13.65
N GLY A 98 -12.95 -2.78 -13.19
CA GLY A 98 -13.63 -3.93 -12.57
C GLY A 98 -13.59 -3.93 -11.04
N GLY A 99 -13.05 -2.86 -10.44
CA GLY A 99 -12.72 -2.77 -9.01
C GLY A 99 -11.32 -3.31 -8.69
N LEU A 100 -10.58 -2.56 -7.88
CA LEU A 100 -9.22 -2.89 -7.45
C LEU A 100 -9.03 -2.45 -6.00
N ASP A 101 -8.86 -3.42 -5.11
CA ASP A 101 -8.52 -3.18 -3.71
C ASP A 101 -7.10 -3.65 -3.42
N ILE A 102 -6.28 -2.76 -2.89
CA ILE A 102 -4.90 -3.01 -2.48
C ILE A 102 -4.79 -2.86 -0.96
N ASP A 103 -4.51 -3.96 -0.27
CA ASP A 103 -4.38 -3.99 1.19
C ASP A 103 -3.07 -3.35 1.70
N ASP A 104 -2.94 -3.29 3.03
CA ASP A 104 -1.75 -2.76 3.69
C ASP A 104 -0.45 -3.46 3.25
N ASN A 105 0.65 -2.72 3.32
CA ASN A 105 2.02 -3.20 3.17
C ASN A 105 2.38 -3.74 1.78
N VAL A 106 1.53 -3.52 0.77
CA VAL A 106 1.74 -4.01 -0.60
C VAL A 106 2.83 -3.20 -1.30
N GLY A 107 3.71 -3.91 -2.02
CA GLY A 107 4.69 -3.33 -2.93
C GLY A 107 4.28 -3.53 -4.39
N ILE A 108 4.22 -2.46 -5.18
CA ILE A 108 4.05 -2.52 -6.62
C ILE A 108 5.26 -1.85 -7.27
N GLY A 109 6.11 -2.65 -7.88
CA GLY A 109 7.31 -2.27 -8.61
C GLY A 109 7.04 -1.29 -9.73
N ALA A 110 8.00 -0.39 -10.00
CA ALA A 110 7.91 0.57 -11.11
C ALA A 110 7.56 -0.13 -12.45
N HIS A 111 6.81 0.58 -13.28
CA HIS A 111 6.30 0.10 -14.59
C HIS A 111 5.39 -1.14 -14.53
N SER A 112 4.83 -1.48 -13.36
CA SER A 112 3.86 -2.57 -13.26
C SER A 112 2.45 -2.09 -13.62
N GLN A 113 1.63 -3.01 -14.13
CA GLN A 113 0.29 -2.72 -14.61
C GLN A 113 -0.68 -3.78 -14.06
N LEU A 114 -1.69 -3.31 -13.32
CA LEU A 114 -2.75 -4.16 -12.78
C LEU A 114 -4.03 -3.84 -13.56
N TRP A 115 -4.51 -4.80 -14.35
CA TRP A 115 -5.66 -4.65 -15.25
C TRP A 115 -6.88 -5.39 -14.72
N THR A 116 -8.04 -4.74 -14.74
CA THR A 116 -9.33 -5.27 -14.29
C THR A 116 -10.42 -5.26 -15.36
N HIS A 117 -10.14 -4.75 -16.57
CA HIS A 117 -11.06 -4.81 -17.70
C HIS A 117 -10.40 -5.11 -19.05
N ILE A 118 -11.23 -5.56 -19.99
CA ILE A 118 -10.92 -5.61 -21.43
C ILE A 118 -12.15 -5.12 -22.20
N GLN A 119 -11.98 -4.01 -22.92
CA GLN A 119 -13.05 -3.37 -23.66
C GLN A 119 -12.46 -2.56 -24.82
N PHE A 120 -12.65 -3.02 -26.06
CA PHE A 120 -12.21 -2.27 -27.25
C PHE A 120 -13.02 -2.63 -28.51
N GLY A 121 -13.07 -3.91 -28.87
CA GLY A 121 -13.61 -4.34 -30.17
C GLY A 121 -15.10 -4.07 -30.35
N ASP A 122 -15.52 -3.94 -31.61
CA ASP A 122 -16.92 -3.66 -31.98
C ASP A 122 -17.81 -4.88 -31.74
N ILE A 123 -18.72 -4.76 -30.79
CA ILE A 123 -19.67 -5.82 -30.42
C ILE A 123 -20.71 -6.04 -31.52
N VAL A 124 -21.04 -5.02 -32.32
CA VAL A 124 -21.95 -5.12 -33.47
C VAL A 124 -21.33 -6.01 -34.55
N GLU A 125 -20.01 -5.89 -34.76
CA GLU A 125 -19.23 -6.76 -35.66
C GLU A 125 -18.87 -8.12 -35.03
N GLY A 126 -19.38 -8.43 -33.83
CA GLY A 126 -19.21 -9.73 -33.19
C GLY A 126 -17.99 -9.86 -32.25
N SER A 127 -17.37 -8.75 -31.83
CA SER A 127 -16.36 -8.79 -30.77
C SER A 127 -16.93 -9.40 -29.48
N ARG A 128 -16.24 -10.41 -28.96
CA ARG A 128 -16.63 -11.12 -27.74
C ARG A 128 -15.89 -10.62 -26.48
N PHE A 129 -14.97 -9.68 -26.63
CA PHE A 129 -14.09 -9.22 -25.55
C PHE A 129 -14.62 -7.94 -24.92
N TYR A 130 -15.55 -8.15 -23.98
CA TYR A 130 -16.14 -7.13 -23.13
C TYR A 130 -16.32 -7.72 -21.74
N SER A 131 -15.34 -7.50 -20.85
CA SER A 131 -15.44 -8.01 -19.49
C SER A 131 -14.68 -7.15 -18.49
N ARG A 132 -15.16 -7.22 -17.25
CA ARG A 132 -14.59 -6.59 -16.07
C ARG A 132 -14.55 -7.63 -14.98
N LYS A 133 -13.44 -7.72 -14.25
CA LYS A 133 -13.30 -8.63 -13.12
C LYS A 133 -12.52 -7.94 -12.02
N TYR A 134 -13.07 -8.04 -10.83
CA TYR A 134 -12.49 -7.53 -9.61
C TYR A 134 -11.12 -8.16 -9.31
N MET A 135 -10.20 -7.34 -8.80
CA MET A 135 -8.88 -7.78 -8.34
C MET A 135 -8.66 -7.38 -6.87
N HIS A 136 -8.22 -8.35 -6.07
CA HIS A 136 -7.75 -8.13 -4.71
C HIS A 136 -6.26 -8.38 -4.62
N VAL A 137 -5.53 -7.37 -4.14
CA VAL A 137 -4.14 -7.51 -3.73
C VAL A 137 -4.05 -7.59 -2.21
N SER A 138 -3.87 -8.80 -1.68
CA SER A 138 -3.81 -9.02 -0.23
C SER A 138 -2.55 -8.45 0.41
N ARG A 139 -2.60 -8.29 1.73
CA ARG A 139 -1.53 -7.72 2.58
C ARG A 139 -0.14 -8.31 2.27
N ASP A 140 0.87 -7.45 2.29
CA ASP A 140 2.28 -7.82 2.06
C ASP A 140 2.59 -8.51 0.71
N ALA A 141 1.65 -8.52 -0.24
CA ALA A 141 1.96 -8.97 -1.60
C ALA A 141 2.98 -8.02 -2.26
N TRP A 142 3.83 -8.57 -3.12
CA TRP A 142 4.87 -7.80 -3.79
C TRP A 142 5.00 -8.13 -5.27
N PHE A 143 4.80 -7.13 -6.13
CA PHE A 143 5.20 -7.17 -7.54
C PHE A 143 6.54 -6.45 -7.66
N VAL A 144 7.62 -7.13 -8.05
CA VAL A 144 8.97 -6.56 -7.98
C VAL A 144 9.16 -5.36 -8.90
N GLY A 145 8.80 -5.47 -10.17
CA GLY A 145 8.95 -4.43 -11.18
C GLY A 145 8.58 -4.96 -12.56
N HIS A 146 8.07 -4.10 -13.44
CA HIS A 146 7.63 -4.48 -14.79
C HIS A 146 6.65 -5.67 -14.82
N CYS A 147 5.80 -5.83 -13.81
CA CYS A 147 4.81 -6.91 -13.79
C CYS A 147 3.56 -6.52 -14.58
N VAL A 148 2.97 -7.44 -15.32
CA VAL A 148 1.66 -7.26 -15.97
C VAL A 148 0.69 -8.27 -15.37
N VAL A 149 -0.41 -7.79 -14.82
CA VAL A 149 -1.29 -8.59 -13.96
C VAL A 149 -2.72 -8.55 -14.51
N SER A 150 -3.22 -9.73 -14.89
CA SER A 150 -4.64 -9.96 -15.21
C SER A 150 -5.49 -9.92 -13.92
N PRO A 151 -6.83 -9.75 -14.00
CA PRO A 151 -7.68 -9.73 -12.81
C PRO A 151 -7.72 -11.09 -12.11
N VAL A 152 -6.90 -11.22 -11.07
CA VAL A 152 -6.66 -12.45 -10.30
C VAL A 152 -6.79 -12.17 -8.81
N SER A 153 -6.97 -13.23 -8.02
CA SER A 153 -6.83 -13.17 -6.57
C SER A 153 -5.34 -13.26 -6.21
N VAL A 154 -4.83 -12.31 -5.44
CA VAL A 154 -3.43 -12.28 -5.01
C VAL A 154 -3.37 -12.55 -3.51
N GLY A 155 -2.84 -13.71 -3.12
CA GLY A 155 -2.76 -14.16 -1.73
C GLY A 155 -1.79 -13.32 -0.89
N GLU A 156 -2.03 -13.29 0.43
CA GLU A 156 -1.17 -12.59 1.41
C GLU A 156 0.28 -13.04 1.23
N ARG A 157 1.23 -12.09 1.24
CA ARG A 157 2.68 -12.33 1.11
C ARG A 157 3.12 -13.02 -0.20
N SER A 158 2.24 -13.18 -1.17
CA SER A 158 2.65 -13.70 -2.48
C SER A 158 3.56 -12.69 -3.20
N MET A 159 4.43 -13.18 -4.06
CA MET A 159 5.39 -12.33 -4.79
C MET A 159 5.43 -12.67 -6.28
N ALA A 160 5.43 -11.66 -7.14
CA ALA A 160 5.71 -11.79 -8.56
C ALA A 160 7.07 -11.17 -8.86
N MET A 161 7.99 -11.97 -9.39
CA MET A 161 9.36 -11.56 -9.76
C MET A 161 9.36 -10.56 -10.92
N VAL A 162 10.49 -9.88 -11.11
CA VAL A 162 10.64 -8.87 -12.16
C VAL A 162 10.20 -9.38 -13.54
N GLY A 163 9.44 -8.55 -14.26
CA GLY A 163 9.00 -8.87 -15.62
C GLY A 163 7.93 -9.97 -15.73
N SER A 164 7.32 -10.38 -14.62
CA SER A 164 6.33 -11.47 -14.65
C SER A 164 4.99 -11.05 -15.25
N VAL A 165 4.39 -11.94 -16.03
CA VAL A 165 3.02 -11.77 -16.56
C VAL A 165 2.08 -12.71 -15.80
N VAL A 166 1.41 -12.17 -14.79
CA VAL A 166 0.53 -12.92 -13.89
C VAL A 166 -0.84 -13.08 -14.55
N THR A 167 -1.19 -14.32 -14.89
CA THR A 167 -2.43 -14.65 -15.60
C THR A 167 -3.39 -15.54 -14.80
N ARG A 168 -2.98 -15.94 -13.59
CA ARG A 168 -3.73 -16.82 -12.68
C ARG A 168 -3.56 -16.35 -11.25
N ASP A 169 -4.46 -16.80 -10.39
CA ASP A 169 -4.43 -16.52 -8.95
C ASP A 169 -3.09 -16.94 -8.32
N MET A 170 -2.66 -16.17 -7.33
CA MET A 170 -1.41 -16.36 -6.61
C MET A 170 -1.71 -16.86 -5.19
N GLU A 171 -1.12 -17.98 -4.82
CA GLU A 171 -1.26 -18.59 -3.51
C GLU A 171 -0.51 -17.80 -2.43
N PRO A 172 -1.02 -17.79 -1.18
CA PRO A 172 -0.37 -17.06 -0.09
C PRO A 172 1.09 -17.47 0.12
N ASN A 173 1.98 -16.48 0.27
CA ASN A 173 3.41 -16.65 0.51
C ASN A 173 4.21 -17.41 -0.59
N HIS A 174 3.62 -17.62 -1.77
CA HIS A 174 4.28 -18.23 -2.93
C HIS A 174 4.95 -17.18 -3.83
N ILE A 175 5.98 -17.60 -4.57
CA ILE A 175 6.73 -16.77 -5.53
C ILE A 175 6.43 -17.23 -6.96
N TYR A 176 6.11 -16.27 -7.82
CA TYR A 176 5.78 -16.47 -9.22
C TYR A 176 6.79 -15.76 -10.12
N ALA A 177 7.17 -16.40 -11.23
CA ALA A 177 8.10 -15.83 -12.20
C ALA A 177 7.78 -16.23 -13.64
N GLY A 178 8.06 -15.33 -14.60
CA GLY A 178 8.06 -15.62 -16.03
C GLY A 178 6.84 -15.13 -16.81
N VAL A 179 6.77 -15.52 -18.08
CA VAL A 179 5.73 -15.09 -19.04
C VAL A 179 5.17 -16.31 -19.79
N PRO A 180 3.98 -16.82 -19.44
CA PRO A 180 3.19 -16.47 -18.25
C PRO A 180 3.90 -16.89 -16.96
N ALA A 181 3.57 -16.19 -15.87
CA ALA A 181 4.16 -16.45 -14.56
C ALA A 181 3.77 -17.84 -14.05
N LYS A 182 4.76 -18.58 -13.55
CA LYS A 182 4.59 -19.89 -12.91
C LYS A 182 5.11 -19.83 -11.48
N ASP A 183 4.52 -20.64 -10.63
CA ASP A 183 5.03 -20.84 -9.27
C ASP A 183 6.46 -21.41 -9.33
N VAL A 184 7.37 -20.77 -8.61
CA VAL A 184 8.79 -21.12 -8.48
C VAL A 184 9.22 -21.19 -7.01
N THR A 185 8.26 -21.24 -6.08
CA THR A 185 8.49 -21.26 -4.63
C THR A 185 9.42 -22.41 -4.23
N ASP A 186 9.24 -23.60 -4.79
CA ASP A 186 10.10 -24.77 -4.51
C ASP A 186 11.59 -24.52 -4.82
N LYS A 187 11.90 -23.55 -5.70
CA LYS A 187 13.27 -23.22 -6.10
C LYS A 187 13.87 -22.07 -5.32
N LEU A 188 13.05 -21.10 -4.92
CA LEU A 188 13.49 -19.85 -4.31
C LEU A 188 13.21 -19.75 -2.80
N GLY A 189 12.37 -20.65 -2.27
CA GLY A 189 11.74 -20.49 -0.97
C GLY A 189 10.55 -19.51 -1.02
N PRO A 190 9.82 -19.33 0.10
CA PRO A 190 8.76 -18.33 0.21
C PRO A 190 9.32 -16.92 0.40
N GLN A 191 8.48 -15.90 0.22
CA GLN A 191 8.88 -14.51 0.50
C GLN A 191 9.12 -14.28 2.00
N PHE A 192 8.25 -14.83 2.86
CA PHE A 192 8.34 -14.67 4.31
C PHE A 192 8.60 -16.00 5.00
N GLU A 193 9.60 -16.00 5.88
CA GLU A 193 9.81 -17.05 6.86
C GLU A 193 8.97 -16.82 8.12
N SER A 194 8.58 -17.91 8.77
CA SER A 194 7.92 -17.85 10.07
C SER A 194 8.90 -17.35 11.15
N ARG A 195 8.47 -16.37 11.95
CA ARG A 195 9.20 -15.88 13.13
C ARG A 195 8.30 -15.88 14.36
N THR A 196 8.83 -16.34 15.49
CA THR A 196 8.17 -16.21 16.79
C THR A 196 8.08 -14.74 17.21
N VAL A 197 7.21 -14.44 18.18
CA VAL A 197 7.10 -13.09 18.76
C VAL A 197 8.46 -12.59 19.26
N ASP A 198 9.22 -13.43 19.95
CA ASP A 198 10.55 -13.07 20.47
C ASP A 198 11.57 -12.81 19.36
N GLN A 199 11.56 -13.60 18.28
CA GLN A 199 12.44 -13.35 17.13
C GLN A 199 12.10 -12.02 16.44
N LYS A 200 10.81 -11.69 16.31
CA LYS A 200 10.39 -10.38 15.79
C LYS A 200 10.79 -9.24 16.72
N ALA A 201 10.59 -9.40 18.03
CA ALA A 201 10.98 -8.42 19.04
C ALA A 201 12.49 -8.17 19.05
N ALA A 202 13.31 -9.24 19.01
CA ALA A 202 14.75 -9.13 18.92
C ALA A 202 15.18 -8.36 17.67
N LYS A 203 14.58 -8.66 16.50
CA LYS A 203 14.91 -7.94 15.27
C LYS A 203 14.53 -6.47 15.32
N LEU A 204 13.37 -6.14 15.90
CA LEU A 204 12.97 -4.75 16.09
C LEU A 204 13.85 -4.02 17.12
N GLN A 205 14.33 -4.71 18.15
CA GLN A 205 15.23 -4.15 19.14
C GLN A 205 16.55 -3.71 18.51
N GLU A 206 17.13 -4.50 17.61
CA GLU A 206 18.33 -4.10 16.85
C GLU A 206 18.13 -2.79 16.09
N LEU A 207 16.95 -2.60 15.49
CA LEU A 207 16.62 -1.39 14.73
C LEU A 207 16.41 -0.18 15.65
N LEU A 208 15.70 -0.37 16.76
CA LEU A 208 15.51 0.69 17.76
C LEU A 208 16.84 1.08 18.41
N ASP A 209 17.70 0.12 18.73
CA ASP A 209 19.02 0.40 19.31
C ASP A 209 19.86 1.27 18.36
N SER A 210 19.87 0.93 17.06
CA SER A 210 20.54 1.72 16.03
C SER A 210 19.93 3.12 15.88
N PHE A 211 18.60 3.21 15.89
CA PHE A 211 17.88 4.48 15.83
C PHE A 211 18.19 5.38 17.04
N PHE A 212 18.23 4.81 18.25
CA PHE A 212 18.52 5.55 19.49
C PHE A 212 19.98 5.95 19.66
N VAL A 213 20.91 5.40 18.87
CA VAL A 213 22.27 5.94 18.78
C VAL A 213 22.26 7.29 18.07
N GLN A 214 21.41 7.45 17.04
CA GLN A 214 21.27 8.68 16.27
C GLN A 214 20.30 9.67 16.92
N HIS A 215 19.30 9.16 17.65
CA HIS A 215 18.25 9.94 18.30
C HIS A 215 18.05 9.51 19.76
N PRO A 216 19.04 9.74 20.64
CA PRO A 216 18.96 9.34 22.05
C PRO A 216 17.79 9.99 22.81
N GLU A 217 17.31 11.16 22.36
CA GLU A 217 16.16 11.88 22.91
C GLU A 217 14.82 11.13 22.82
N TYR A 218 14.73 10.12 21.94
CA TYR A 218 13.49 9.37 21.70
C TYR A 218 13.38 8.05 22.48
N ARG A 219 14.39 7.70 23.30
CA ARG A 219 14.45 6.41 24.03
C ARG A 219 13.24 6.15 24.91
N ASP A 220 12.73 7.17 25.57
CA ASP A 220 11.62 7.05 26.52
C ASP A 220 10.23 7.22 25.86
N ALA A 221 10.18 7.34 24.53
CA ALA A 221 8.94 7.50 23.77
C ALA A 221 8.51 6.23 23.01
N LEU A 222 9.46 5.36 22.65
CA LEU A 222 9.23 4.18 21.81
C LEU A 222 9.50 2.89 22.58
N ARG A 223 8.62 1.89 22.44
CA ARG A 223 8.74 0.60 23.11
C ARG A 223 8.32 -0.55 22.20
N ILE A 224 8.94 -1.71 22.38
CA ILE A 224 8.46 -2.98 21.82
C ILE A 224 7.48 -3.63 22.79
N ALA A 225 6.29 -3.97 22.30
CA ALA A 225 5.35 -4.82 23.02
C ALA A 225 5.31 -6.22 22.40
N ARG A 226 5.16 -7.25 23.24
CA ARG A 226 5.03 -8.65 22.82
C ARG A 226 3.58 -9.17 22.83
N SER A 227 2.66 -8.37 23.36
CA SER A 227 1.22 -8.60 23.32
C SER A 227 0.48 -7.29 23.62
N SER A 228 -0.85 -7.31 23.57
CA SER A 228 -1.70 -6.19 24.01
C SER A 228 -1.46 -5.80 25.47
N GLU A 229 -1.19 -6.76 26.34
CA GLU A 229 -1.04 -6.55 27.79
C GLU A 229 0.33 -5.94 28.16
N ASP A 230 1.34 -6.06 27.30
CA ASP A 230 2.68 -5.46 27.48
C ASP A 230 2.74 -3.99 27.01
N ARG A 231 1.65 -3.47 26.43
CA ARG A 231 1.57 -2.08 25.99
C ARG A 231 1.53 -1.14 27.19
N LYS A 232 2.34 -0.08 27.15
CA LYS A 232 2.40 0.95 28.20
C LYS A 232 1.65 2.21 27.75
N PRO A 233 0.75 2.75 28.57
CA PRO A 233 0.07 4.02 28.26
C PRO A 233 1.05 5.19 28.10
N GLY A 234 0.71 6.13 27.21
CA GLY A 234 1.47 7.37 27.01
C GLY A 234 2.76 7.22 26.19
N MET A 235 2.98 6.06 25.55
CA MET A 235 4.12 5.79 24.69
C MET A 235 3.67 5.11 23.39
N THR A 236 4.49 5.20 22.34
CA THR A 236 4.30 4.41 21.12
C THR A 236 4.77 2.99 21.38
N ASN A 237 3.81 2.06 21.46
CA ASN A 237 4.11 0.63 21.57
C ASN A 237 4.08 0.00 20.19
N PHE A 238 5.18 -0.57 19.73
CA PHE A 238 5.23 -1.43 18.55
C PHE A 238 4.98 -2.87 18.97
N ASP A 239 3.73 -3.34 18.81
CA ASP A 239 3.34 -4.70 19.15
C ASP A 239 3.67 -5.66 18.01
N VAL A 240 4.74 -6.45 18.20
CA VAL A 240 5.21 -7.40 17.19
C VAL A 240 4.36 -8.66 17.08
N SER A 241 3.46 -8.93 18.03
CA SER A 241 2.57 -10.10 17.99
C SER A 241 1.47 -9.93 16.95
N SER A 242 0.87 -8.74 16.91
CA SER A 242 -0.22 -8.36 16.01
C SER A 242 0.21 -7.40 14.89
N ARG A 243 1.48 -6.93 14.92
CA ARG A 243 2.08 -5.99 13.95
C ARG A 243 1.32 -4.67 13.87
N VAL A 244 0.92 -4.15 15.04
CA VAL A 244 0.28 -2.85 15.20
C VAL A 244 1.12 -1.91 16.06
N TYR A 245 0.80 -0.61 16.04
CA TYR A 245 1.39 0.33 16.98
C TYR A 245 0.34 1.24 17.65
N THR A 246 0.62 1.65 18.89
CA THR A 246 -0.15 2.70 19.57
C THR A 246 0.19 4.04 18.95
N ARG A 247 -0.78 4.64 18.25
CA ARG A 247 -0.62 5.94 17.61
C ARG A 247 -0.63 7.05 18.65
N THR A 248 0.49 7.76 18.76
CA THR A 248 0.68 8.93 19.63
C THR A 248 0.89 10.22 18.83
N ARG A 249 1.22 10.11 17.52
CA ARG A 249 1.64 11.24 16.67
C ARG A 249 2.83 12.03 17.25
N SER A 250 3.63 11.40 18.11
CA SER A 250 4.85 12.01 18.66
C SER A 250 5.94 12.16 17.59
N GLU A 251 6.86 13.10 17.80
CA GLU A 251 7.99 13.28 16.89
C GLU A 251 8.86 12.01 16.79
N ALA A 252 9.02 11.29 17.91
CA ALA A 252 9.71 10.01 17.97
C ALA A 252 9.07 8.93 17.08
N GLU A 253 7.74 8.79 17.16
CA GLU A 253 6.97 7.83 16.37
C GLU A 253 7.13 8.10 14.88
N VAL A 254 6.90 9.34 14.47
CA VAL A 254 6.98 9.77 13.08
C VAL A 254 8.40 9.62 12.55
N ALA A 255 9.41 10.00 13.34
CA ALA A 255 10.82 9.87 12.96
C ALA A 255 11.23 8.40 12.75
N PHE A 256 10.83 7.50 13.66
CA PHE A 256 11.15 6.07 13.53
C PHE A 256 10.45 5.43 12.32
N LEU A 257 9.13 5.62 12.18
CA LEU A 257 8.37 5.06 11.06
C LEU A 257 8.88 5.59 9.71
N LYS A 258 9.07 6.92 9.55
CA LYS A 258 9.53 7.50 8.28
C LYS A 258 10.94 7.07 7.88
N SER A 259 11.85 6.89 8.85
CA SER A 259 13.23 6.48 8.56
C SER A 259 13.35 5.00 8.18
N HIS A 260 12.34 4.18 8.48
CA HIS A 260 12.38 2.74 8.24
C HIS A 260 11.38 2.22 7.20
N VAL A 261 10.43 3.03 6.70
CA VAL A 261 9.59 2.66 5.54
C VAL A 261 10.46 2.57 4.27
N PRO A 262 10.35 1.48 3.47
CA PRO A 262 9.29 0.46 3.50
C PRO A 262 9.63 -0.84 4.26
N LEU A 263 10.75 -0.89 4.99
CA LEU A 263 11.26 -2.12 5.61
C LEU A 263 10.62 -2.45 6.95
N VAL A 264 10.23 -1.44 7.73
CA VAL A 264 9.46 -1.61 8.97
C VAL A 264 8.06 -1.06 8.74
N LYS A 265 7.06 -1.94 8.84
CA LYS A 265 5.67 -1.62 8.52
C LYS A 265 4.77 -2.11 9.65
N PHE A 266 4.31 -1.16 10.46
CA PHE A 266 3.27 -1.35 11.47
C PHE A 266 2.05 -0.52 11.08
N VAL A 267 0.86 -0.95 11.47
CA VAL A 267 -0.39 -0.20 11.27
C VAL A 267 -0.95 0.26 12.61
N PRO A 268 -1.69 1.37 12.67
CA PRO A 268 -2.30 1.85 13.90
C PRO A 268 -3.24 0.81 14.52
N GLU A 269 -3.23 0.66 15.84
CA GLU A 269 -4.07 -0.32 16.56
C GLU A 269 -5.55 0.07 16.62
N ASP A 270 -5.86 1.36 16.49
CA ASP A 270 -7.18 1.97 16.58
C ASP A 270 -7.97 1.89 15.27
N GLU A 271 -7.36 1.35 14.22
CA GLU A 271 -7.96 1.23 12.90
C GLU A 271 -8.12 -0.24 12.48
N PRO A 272 -9.32 -0.64 12.01
CA PRO A 272 -9.59 -2.01 11.58
C PRO A 272 -8.79 -2.41 10.31
N GLN A 273 -9.12 -3.58 9.75
CA GLN A 273 -8.64 -3.95 8.41
C GLN A 273 -8.94 -2.81 7.42
N PHE A 274 -7.95 -2.47 6.60
CA PHE A 274 -8.03 -1.29 5.73
C PHE A 274 -9.13 -1.44 4.69
N ILE A 275 -9.16 -2.61 4.03
CA ILE A 275 -10.25 -3.07 3.21
C ILE A 275 -11.11 -3.99 4.08
N ILE A 276 -12.27 -3.50 4.50
CA ILE A 276 -13.29 -4.35 5.12
C ILE A 276 -14.17 -4.86 3.99
N ARG A 277 -14.07 -6.15 3.70
CA ARG A 277 -15.05 -6.80 2.83
C ARG A 277 -16.18 -7.27 3.70
N ASP A 278 -17.39 -6.89 3.34
CA ASP A 278 -18.47 -7.83 3.46
C ASP A 278 -18.03 -9.03 2.59
N GLN A 279 -17.69 -10.16 3.22
CA GLN A 279 -17.38 -11.39 2.48
C GLN A 279 -18.50 -11.64 1.44
N PRO A 280 -18.18 -12.23 0.27
CA PRO A 280 -19.10 -12.33 -0.86
C PRO A 280 -20.49 -12.88 -0.50
#